data_AF-A0A929K8G1-F1
#
_entry.id   AF-A0A929K8G1-F1
#
_cell.length_a   1.000
_cell.length_b   1.000
_cell.length_c   1.000
_cell.angle_alpha   90.00
_cell.angle_beta   90.00
_cell.angle_gamma   90.00
#
_symmetry.space_group_name_H-M   'P 1'
#
loop_
_entity.id
_entity.type
_entity.pdbx_description
1 polymer ?
#
loop_
_entity_poly.entity_id
_entity_poly.type
_entity_poly.pdbx_seq_one_letter_code
_entity_poly.pdbx_strand_id
1 'polypeptide(L)'
;GIRRDIKPEDIPVVIKKMDSIVPTLEMLKKAIIDDPVIHARTKGIGIFSKEDAINYCALGPTARASGVARDVRKDSPYGAYDKVEWDMIVTYNGDVFDKLVVRVLEVFESIRIIKNCFLNLPGGEIDANIKDIPPGEGIGIIEAPRGECFHYVRSDGTNRPARH
;
A
#
# COMPACT_ATOMS: atom_id res chain seq x y z
N GLY A 1 16.70 0.70 9.20
CA GLY A 1 16.86 2.04 8.61
C GLY A 1 16.92 1.94 7.10
N ILE A 2 17.46 2.97 6.45
CA ILE A 2 17.75 3.02 5.00
C ILE A 2 19.27 3.13 4.77
N ARG A 3 19.74 2.71 3.60
CA ARG A 3 21.19 2.63 3.30
C ARG A 3 21.83 3.99 2.98
N ARG A 4 21.06 4.92 2.42
CA ARG A 4 21.54 6.24 1.97
C ARG A 4 20.45 7.25 2.24
N ASP A 5 20.87 8.45 2.65
CA ASP A 5 19.96 9.56 2.80
C ASP A 5 19.55 10.14 1.44
N ILE A 6 18.41 10.83 1.41
CA ILE A 6 18.00 11.64 0.27
C ILE A 6 18.73 12.97 0.29
N LYS A 7 19.06 13.51 -0.88
CA LYS A 7 19.62 14.86 -0.96
C LYS A 7 18.49 15.90 -0.94
N PRO A 8 18.66 17.05 -0.26
CA PRO A 8 17.64 18.10 -0.27
C PRO A 8 17.25 18.58 -1.69
N GLU A 9 18.20 18.56 -2.63
CA GLU A 9 17.97 18.91 -4.04
C GLU A 9 17.05 17.93 -4.80
N ASP A 10 16.92 16.68 -4.33
CA ASP A 10 16.07 15.66 -4.95
C ASP A 10 14.59 15.86 -4.60
N ILE A 11 14.28 16.46 -3.44
CA ILE A 11 12.91 16.61 -2.93
C ILE A 11 12.02 17.40 -3.91
N PRO A 12 12.41 18.59 -4.40
CA PRO A 12 11.61 19.32 -5.38
C PRO A 12 11.42 18.55 -6.70
N VAL A 13 12.41 17.76 -7.11
CA VAL A 13 12.33 16.94 -8.33
C VAL A 13 11.26 15.85 -8.18
N VAL A 14 11.22 15.18 -7.03
CA VAL A 14 10.20 14.16 -6.75
C VAL A 14 8.81 14.76 -6.68
N ILE A 15 8.62 15.89 -5.99
CA ILE A 15 7.33 16.58 -5.91
C ILE A 15 6.84 16.97 -7.31
N LYS A 16 7.70 17.60 -8.13
CA LYS A 16 7.38 17.95 -9.51
C LYS A 16 7.03 16.71 -10.35
N LYS A 17 7.71 15.59 -10.12
CA LYS A 17 7.40 14.33 -10.81
C LYS A 17 6.03 13.80 -10.41
N MET A 18 5.69 13.81 -9.12
CA MET A 18 4.36 13.43 -8.64
C MET A 18 3.27 14.28 -9.30
N ASP A 19 3.45 15.60 -9.33
CA ASP A 19 2.50 16.53 -9.96
C ASP A 19 2.35 16.27 -11.47
N SER A 20 3.43 15.92 -12.16
CA SER A 20 3.39 15.62 -13.60
C SER A 20 2.64 14.33 -13.94
N ILE A 21 2.53 13.39 -13.01
CA ILE A 21 1.86 12.10 -13.22
C ILE A 21 0.35 12.23 -13.07
N VAL A 22 -0.13 13.13 -12.19
CA VAL A 22 -1.57 13.30 -11.88
C VAL A 22 -2.43 13.55 -13.14
N PRO A 23 -2.08 14.46 -14.08
CA PRO A 23 -2.88 14.67 -15.29
C PRO A 23 -3.01 13.40 -16.15
N THR A 24 -1.94 12.61 -16.23
CA THR A 24 -1.94 11.35 -16.98
C THR A 24 -2.86 10.33 -16.31
N LEU A 25 -2.83 10.24 -14.97
CA LEU A 25 -3.72 9.36 -14.22
C LEU A 25 -5.19 9.79 -14.33
N GLU A 26 -5.49 11.09 -14.30
CA GLU A 26 -6.84 11.60 -14.50
C GLU A 26 -7.36 11.29 -15.91
N MET A 27 -6.51 11.41 -16.93
CA MET A 27 -6.85 11.01 -18.30
C MET A 27 -7.15 9.50 -18.38
N LEU A 28 -6.31 8.66 -17.77
CA LEU A 28 -6.52 7.21 -17.73
C LEU A 28 -7.79 6.83 -16.97
N LYS A 29 -8.05 7.47 -15.83
CA LYS A 29 -9.26 7.29 -15.02
C LYS A 29 -10.51 7.62 -15.83
N LYS A 30 -10.53 8.76 -16.54
CA LYS A 30 -11.64 9.13 -17.43
C LYS A 30 -11.83 8.11 -18.55
N ALA A 31 -10.75 7.73 -19.23
CA ALA A 31 -10.81 6.71 -20.27
C ALA A 31 -11.39 5.38 -19.76
N ILE A 32 -11.01 4.94 -18.56
CA ILE A 32 -11.56 3.71 -17.95
C ILE A 32 -13.05 3.85 -17.63
N ILE A 33 -13.49 5.01 -17.12
CA ILE A 33 -14.89 5.29 -16.76
C ILE A 33 -15.77 5.39 -18.01
N ASP A 34 -15.25 5.95 -19.10
CA ASP A 34 -16.01 6.21 -20.31
C ASP A 34 -16.00 5.03 -21.30
N ASP A 35 -15.12 4.03 -21.11
CA ASP A 35 -14.96 2.89 -22.03
C ASP A 35 -16.04 1.81 -21.80
N PRO A 36 -17.00 1.65 -22.73
CA PRO A 36 -18.07 0.66 -22.61
C PRO A 36 -17.56 -0.79 -22.74
N VAL A 37 -16.45 -1.01 -23.44
CA VAL A 37 -15.83 -2.33 -23.61
C VAL A 37 -15.18 -2.78 -22.30
N ILE A 38 -14.47 -1.88 -21.61
CA ILE A 38 -13.94 -2.17 -20.27
C ILE A 38 -15.10 -2.53 -19.34
N HIS A 39 -16.15 -1.72 -19.30
CA HIS A 39 -17.33 -2.00 -18.49
C HIS A 39 -17.95 -3.36 -18.82
N ALA A 40 -18.19 -3.66 -20.09
CA ALA A 40 -18.79 -4.92 -20.52
C ALA A 40 -17.97 -6.17 -20.15
N ARG A 41 -16.64 -6.05 -20.06
CA ARG A 41 -15.75 -7.18 -19.71
C ARG A 41 -15.45 -7.30 -18.22
N THR A 42 -15.77 -6.31 -17.40
CA THR A 42 -15.30 -6.26 -16.01
C THR A 42 -16.41 -6.04 -14.98
N LYS A 43 -17.48 -5.32 -15.32
CA LYS A 43 -18.62 -5.10 -14.42
C LYS A 43 -19.49 -6.35 -14.32
N GLY A 44 -19.81 -6.76 -13.10
CA GLY A 44 -20.57 -7.98 -12.81
C GLY A 44 -19.82 -9.29 -13.12
N ILE A 45 -18.55 -9.22 -13.53
CA ILE A 45 -17.72 -10.38 -13.86
C ILE A 45 -16.81 -10.71 -12.68
N GLY A 46 -16.68 -12.00 -12.33
CA GLY A 46 -15.79 -12.44 -11.26
C GLY A 46 -16.14 -11.83 -9.90
N ILE A 47 -17.44 -11.74 -9.62
CA ILE A 47 -17.98 -11.26 -8.35
C ILE A 47 -17.44 -12.14 -7.23
N PHE A 48 -16.81 -11.50 -6.27
CA PHE A 48 -16.31 -12.11 -5.06
C PHE A 48 -17.02 -11.45 -3.89
N SER A 49 -17.96 -12.15 -3.27
CA SER A 49 -18.83 -11.55 -2.25
C SER A 49 -18.04 -11.13 -1.01
N LYS A 50 -18.60 -10.25 -0.19
CA LYS A 50 -18.00 -9.86 1.10
C LYS A 50 -17.78 -11.06 2.01
N GLU A 51 -18.78 -11.96 2.06
CA GLU A 51 -18.73 -13.17 2.87
C GLU A 51 -17.64 -14.12 2.39
N ASP A 52 -17.54 -14.36 1.08
CA ASP A 52 -16.45 -15.15 0.50
C ASP A 52 -15.09 -14.51 0.78
N ALA A 53 -14.95 -13.19 0.59
CA ALA A 53 -13.70 -12.49 0.87
C ALA A 53 -13.24 -12.69 2.32
N ILE A 54 -14.17 -12.73 3.28
CA ILE A 54 -13.87 -13.03 4.69
C ILE A 54 -13.51 -14.51 4.86
N ASN A 55 -14.31 -15.43 4.32
CA ASN A 55 -14.13 -16.88 4.48
C ASN A 55 -12.82 -17.39 3.85
N TYR A 56 -12.41 -16.81 2.73
CA TYR A 56 -11.15 -17.13 2.05
C TYR A 56 -9.96 -16.30 2.56
N CYS A 57 -10.15 -15.49 3.62
CA CYS A 57 -9.12 -14.61 4.17
C CYS A 57 -8.46 -13.74 3.10
N ALA A 58 -9.25 -13.20 2.17
CA ALA A 58 -8.75 -12.33 1.12
C ALA A 58 -8.15 -11.05 1.70
N LEU A 59 -7.15 -10.51 1.00
CA LEU A 59 -6.36 -9.37 1.47
C LEU A 59 -6.33 -8.24 0.44
N GLY A 60 -5.93 -7.07 0.89
CA GLY A 60 -5.56 -5.96 0.02
C GLY A 60 -6.70 -5.45 -0.86
N PRO A 61 -6.36 -5.00 -2.09
CA PRO A 61 -7.35 -4.46 -3.02
C PRO A 61 -8.46 -5.47 -3.38
N THR A 62 -8.17 -6.78 -3.33
CA THR A 62 -9.19 -7.80 -3.61
C THR A 62 -10.25 -7.84 -2.51
N ALA A 63 -9.86 -7.76 -1.23
CA ALA A 63 -10.80 -7.72 -0.12
C ALA A 63 -11.56 -6.39 -0.07
N ARG A 64 -10.86 -5.27 -0.27
CA ARG A 64 -11.45 -3.93 -0.30
C ARG A 64 -12.42 -3.73 -1.44
N ALA A 65 -12.23 -4.41 -2.58
CA ALA A 65 -13.18 -4.40 -3.69
C ALA A 65 -14.52 -5.09 -3.35
N SER A 66 -14.50 -6.00 -2.38
CA SER A 66 -15.65 -6.79 -1.90
C SER A 66 -16.29 -6.20 -0.64
N GLY A 67 -15.96 -4.97 -0.26
CA GLY A 67 -16.55 -4.29 0.90
C GLY A 67 -15.95 -4.68 2.26
N VAL A 68 -14.78 -5.33 2.27
CA VAL A 68 -14.01 -5.60 3.48
C VAL A 68 -13.02 -4.45 3.71
N ALA A 69 -13.41 -3.50 4.55
CA ALA A 69 -12.58 -2.36 4.93
C ALA A 69 -11.47 -2.78 5.91
N ARG A 70 -10.37 -3.31 5.35
CA ARG A 70 -9.18 -3.73 6.10
C ARG A 70 -7.93 -3.26 5.36
N ASP A 71 -6.98 -2.71 6.11
CA ASP A 71 -5.68 -2.28 5.64
C ASP A 71 -4.72 -2.16 6.82
N VAL A 72 -3.61 -2.91 6.78
CA VAL A 72 -2.65 -2.95 7.91
C VAL A 72 -2.14 -1.55 8.25
N ARG A 73 -2.03 -0.64 7.28
CA ARG A 73 -1.55 0.73 7.49
C ARG A 73 -2.48 1.57 8.35
N LYS A 74 -3.78 1.25 8.43
CA LYS A 74 -4.74 1.87 9.36
C LYS A 74 -4.99 1.02 10.60
N ASP A 75 -5.12 -0.29 10.44
CA ASP A 75 -5.55 -1.19 11.52
C ASP A 75 -4.42 -1.47 12.52
N SER A 76 -3.18 -1.55 12.04
CA SER A 76 -1.97 -1.70 12.86
C SER A 76 -0.82 -0.89 12.24
N PRO A 77 -0.88 0.45 12.31
CA PRO A 77 0.04 1.32 11.60
C PRO A 77 1.51 1.03 11.92
N TYR A 78 2.35 1.10 10.89
CA TYR A 78 3.80 0.93 10.98
C TYR A 78 4.52 2.08 10.27
N GLY A 79 5.80 2.28 10.57
CA GLY A 79 6.57 3.39 10.02
C GLY A 79 5.99 4.74 10.47
N ALA A 80 5.43 5.49 9.52
CA ALA A 80 4.80 6.79 9.77
C ALA A 80 3.39 6.91 9.18
N TYR A 81 2.72 5.78 8.88
CA TYR A 81 1.37 5.81 8.27
C TYR A 81 0.30 6.38 9.20
N ASP A 82 0.54 6.41 10.51
CA ASP A 82 -0.29 7.07 11.54
C ASP A 82 -0.09 8.59 11.62
N LYS A 83 0.93 9.11 10.94
CA LYS A 83 1.30 10.54 10.93
C LYS A 83 0.96 11.25 9.63
N VAL A 84 0.35 10.54 8.68
CA VAL A 84 0.00 11.05 7.36
C VAL A 84 -1.49 10.83 7.12
N GLU A 85 -2.16 11.86 6.62
CA GLU A 85 -3.57 11.77 6.26
C GLU A 85 -3.76 11.08 4.90
N TRP A 86 -4.56 10.02 4.88
CA TRP A 86 -4.93 9.28 3.68
C TRP A 86 -6.25 8.50 3.89
N ASP A 87 -6.89 8.11 2.79
CA ASP A 87 -8.20 7.45 2.79
C ASP A 87 -8.08 6.00 2.33
N MET A 88 -8.74 5.08 3.06
CA MET A 88 -8.83 3.69 2.64
C MET A 88 -9.90 3.57 1.55
N ILE A 89 -9.51 3.17 0.35
CA ILE A 89 -10.43 2.99 -0.77
C ILE A 89 -11.13 1.63 -0.65
N VAL A 90 -12.46 1.65 -0.55
CA VAL A 90 -13.29 0.46 -0.46
C VAL A 90 -14.45 0.59 -1.44
N THR A 91 -14.75 -0.49 -2.15
CA THR A 91 -15.91 -0.63 -3.03
C THR A 91 -16.70 -1.88 -2.62
N TYR A 92 -17.83 -2.19 -3.25
CA TYR A 92 -18.80 -3.13 -2.67
C TYR A 92 -19.35 -4.18 -3.63
N ASN A 93 -19.11 -4.04 -4.94
CA ASN A 93 -19.65 -4.97 -5.94
C ASN A 93 -18.83 -6.27 -5.99
N GLY A 94 -17.56 -6.23 -5.58
CA GLY A 94 -16.69 -7.41 -5.57
C GLY A 94 -16.32 -7.94 -6.95
N ASP A 95 -16.69 -7.27 -8.04
CA ASP A 95 -16.38 -7.67 -9.42
C ASP A 95 -14.95 -7.27 -9.85
N VAL A 96 -14.57 -7.54 -11.10
CA VAL A 96 -13.25 -7.18 -11.63
C VAL A 96 -13.10 -5.66 -11.78
N PHE A 97 -14.20 -4.94 -12.08
CA PHE A 97 -14.17 -3.50 -12.25
C PHE A 97 -13.86 -2.79 -10.93
N ASP A 98 -14.50 -3.19 -9.84
CA ASP A 98 -14.25 -2.67 -8.50
C ASP A 98 -12.78 -2.89 -8.07
N LYS A 99 -12.20 -4.05 -8.37
CA LYS A 99 -10.76 -4.33 -8.13
C LYS A 99 -9.84 -3.40 -8.93
N LEU A 100 -10.25 -3.00 -10.15
CA LEU A 100 -9.54 -2.01 -10.94
C LEU A 100 -9.67 -0.61 -10.30
N VAL A 101 -10.89 -0.22 -9.92
CA VAL A 101 -11.19 1.08 -9.30
C VAL A 101 -10.38 1.28 -8.02
N VAL A 102 -10.37 0.30 -7.11
CA VAL A 102 -9.59 0.38 -5.87
C VAL A 102 -8.13 0.67 -6.16
N ARG A 103 -7.51 -0.08 -7.08
CA ARG A 103 -6.10 0.11 -7.43
C ARG A 103 -5.81 1.46 -8.05
N VAL A 104 -6.68 1.95 -8.95
CA VAL A 104 -6.50 3.26 -9.57
C VAL A 104 -6.57 4.37 -8.54
N LEU A 105 -7.57 4.33 -7.64
CA LEU A 105 -7.74 5.34 -6.60
C LEU A 105 -6.62 5.30 -5.56
N GLU A 106 -6.11 4.12 -5.21
CA GLU A 106 -4.94 3.96 -4.33
C GLU A 106 -3.67 4.63 -4.88
N VAL A 107 -3.53 4.79 -6.20
CA VAL A 107 -2.40 5.55 -6.77
C VAL A 107 -2.49 7.03 -6.42
N PHE A 108 -3.69 7.61 -6.44
CA PHE A 108 -3.89 9.01 -6.03
C PHE A 108 -3.59 9.19 -4.53
N GLU A 109 -4.04 8.25 -3.70
CA GLU A 109 -3.70 8.23 -2.28
C GLU A 109 -2.20 8.08 -2.03
N SER A 110 -1.53 7.22 -2.79
CA SER A 110 -0.08 7.05 -2.72
C SER A 110 0.66 8.35 -3.07
N ILE A 111 0.22 9.08 -4.09
CA ILE A 111 0.77 10.40 -4.45
C ILE A 111 0.56 11.40 -3.31
N ARG A 112 -0.63 11.43 -2.70
CA ARG A 112 -0.93 12.30 -1.55
C ARG A 112 0.00 12.01 -0.37
N ILE A 113 0.16 10.73 -0.02
CA ILE A 113 1.06 10.28 1.05
C ILE A 113 2.50 10.72 0.76
N ILE A 114 3.01 10.41 -0.44
CA ILE A 114 4.39 10.75 -0.84
C ILE A 114 4.65 12.26 -0.71
N LYS A 115 3.74 13.09 -1.22
CA LYS A 115 3.87 14.55 -1.14
C LYS A 115 3.85 15.03 0.31
N ASN A 116 2.94 14.52 1.15
CA ASN A 116 2.88 14.89 2.55
C ASN A 116 4.16 14.50 3.31
N CYS A 117 4.69 13.28 3.07
CA CYS A 117 5.94 12.83 3.66
C CYS A 117 7.12 13.75 3.29
N PHE A 118 7.23 14.18 2.03
CA PHE A 118 8.32 15.07 1.60
C PHE A 118 8.20 16.48 2.15
N LEU A 119 6.99 17.00 2.34
CA LEU A 119 6.77 18.33 2.92
C LEU A 119 7.06 18.37 4.42
N ASN A 120 6.93 17.23 5.11
CA ASN A 120 7.09 17.12 6.56
C ASN A 120 8.28 16.22 6.96
N LEU A 121 9.25 16.01 6.06
CA LEU A 121 10.35 15.07 6.30
C LEU A 121 11.26 15.60 7.42
N PRO A 122 11.36 14.91 8.58
CA PRO A 122 12.28 15.31 9.62
C PRO A 122 13.72 14.95 9.21
N GLY A 123 14.69 15.76 9.66
CA GLY A 123 16.09 15.33 9.67
C GLY A 123 16.35 14.32 10.79
N GLY A 124 17.53 13.70 10.78
CA GLY A 124 17.97 12.79 11.84
C GLY A 124 18.80 11.63 11.33
N GLU A 125 19.11 10.69 12.22
CA GLU A 125 19.78 9.46 11.85
C GLU A 125 18.86 8.55 11.02
N ILE A 126 19.41 7.96 9.96
CA ILE A 126 18.67 7.11 9.02
C ILE A 126 18.85 5.61 9.27
N ASP A 127 19.80 5.24 10.13
CA ASP A 127 20.15 3.88 10.48
C ASP A 127 20.18 3.71 12.00
N ALA A 128 19.55 2.64 12.47
CA ALA A 128 19.54 2.29 13.89
C ALA A 128 20.83 1.57 14.33
N ASN A 129 21.73 1.25 13.40
CA ASN A 129 23.03 0.63 13.65
C ASN A 129 22.93 -0.65 14.51
N ILE A 130 21.98 -1.51 14.17
CA ILE A 130 21.74 -2.78 14.87
C ILE A 130 22.92 -3.71 14.58
N LYS A 131 23.66 -4.10 15.62
CA LYS A 131 24.86 -4.97 15.49
C LYS A 131 24.56 -6.44 15.73
N ASP A 132 23.75 -6.71 16.75
CA ASP A 132 23.46 -8.06 17.22
C ASP A 132 21.95 -8.27 17.29
N ILE A 133 21.49 -9.46 16.88
CA ILE A 133 20.08 -9.85 16.97
C ILE A 133 19.98 -10.84 18.14
N PRO A 134 19.25 -10.53 19.22
CA PRO A 134 19.11 -11.46 20.33
C PRO A 134 18.34 -12.73 19.92
N PRO A 135 18.49 -13.85 20.65
CA PRO A 135 17.60 -14.99 20.52
C PRO A 135 16.15 -14.57 20.78
N GLY A 136 15.22 -15.06 19.97
CA GLY A 136 13.81 -14.71 20.10
C GLY A 136 13.03 -14.87 18.79
N GLU A 137 11.80 -14.37 18.82
CA GLU A 137 10.87 -14.46 17.71
C GLU A 137 10.28 -13.08 17.42
N GLY A 138 10.06 -12.79 16.13
CA GLY A 138 9.52 -11.52 15.66
C GLY A 138 8.55 -11.74 14.52
N ILE A 139 7.50 -10.93 14.50
CA ILE A 139 6.51 -10.90 13.44
C ILE A 139 6.53 -9.51 12.81
N GLY A 140 6.62 -9.47 11.48
CA GLY A 140 6.45 -8.26 10.68
C GLY A 140 5.23 -8.37 9.79
N ILE A 141 4.35 -7.39 9.84
CA ILE A 141 3.15 -7.32 9.01
C ILE A 141 3.15 -5.98 8.31
N ILE A 142 3.02 -5.98 6.98
CA ILE A 142 2.92 -4.76 6.17
C ILE A 142 1.80 -4.89 5.13
N GLU A 143 1.28 -3.78 4.64
CA GLU A 143 0.37 -3.78 3.50
C GLU A 143 1.19 -3.63 2.20
N ALA A 144 1.44 -4.76 1.52
CA ALA A 144 2.01 -4.71 0.17
C ALA A 144 0.92 -4.29 -0.85
N PRO A 145 1.28 -3.86 -2.08
CA PRO A 145 0.29 -3.47 -3.09
C PRO A 145 -0.71 -4.58 -3.51
N ARG A 146 -0.45 -5.82 -3.11
CA ARG A 146 -1.34 -6.98 -3.34
C ARG A 146 -2.10 -7.42 -2.07
N GLY A 147 -1.86 -6.78 -0.93
CA GLY A 147 -2.43 -7.11 0.37
C GLY A 147 -1.39 -7.33 1.45
N GLU A 148 -1.87 -7.74 2.62
CA GLU A 148 -1.05 -8.03 3.80
C GLU A 148 0.09 -9.01 3.48
N CYS A 149 1.31 -8.64 3.85
CA CYS A 149 2.50 -9.46 3.76
C CYS A 149 3.01 -9.72 5.17
N PHE A 150 3.02 -10.99 5.54
CA PHE A 150 3.41 -11.47 6.87
C PHE A 150 4.78 -12.15 6.80
N HIS A 151 5.66 -11.78 7.72
CA HIS A 151 6.95 -12.39 7.93
C HIS A 151 7.05 -12.84 9.39
N TYR A 152 7.39 -14.11 9.61
CA TYR A 152 7.77 -14.63 10.92
C TYR A 152 9.25 -14.96 10.88
N VAL A 153 10.00 -14.48 11.88
CA VAL A 153 11.43 -14.75 11.99
C VAL A 153 11.74 -15.26 13.38
N ARG A 154 12.55 -16.32 13.45
CA ARG A 154 13.16 -16.81 14.69
C ARG A 154 14.67 -16.66 14.62
N SER A 155 15.24 -16.07 15.66
CA SER A 155 16.68 -15.92 15.88
C SER A 155 17.13 -16.82 17.03
N ASP A 156 18.29 -17.45 16.86
CA ASP A 156 19.01 -18.16 17.92
C ASP A 156 20.19 -17.34 18.47
N GLY A 157 20.27 -16.05 18.12
CA GLY A 157 21.37 -15.16 18.49
C GLY A 157 22.52 -15.13 17.48
N THR A 158 22.46 -15.94 16.42
CA THR A 158 23.46 -15.92 15.35
C THR A 158 23.16 -14.84 14.30
N ASN A 159 24.08 -14.64 13.36
CA ASN A 159 23.93 -13.68 12.25
C ASN A 159 23.05 -14.21 11.10
N ARG A 160 22.32 -15.31 11.30
CA ARG A 160 21.42 -15.91 10.32
C ARG A 160 20.08 -16.23 10.99
N PRO A 161 18.94 -16.06 10.30
CA PRO A 161 17.67 -16.47 10.85
C PRO A 161 17.66 -18.00 11.01
N ALA A 162 17.33 -18.47 12.22
CA ALA A 162 17.08 -19.89 12.48
C ALA A 162 15.80 -20.36 11.75
N ARG A 163 14.86 -19.44 11.50
CA ARG A 163 13.69 -19.65 10.64
C ARG A 163 13.23 -18.32 10.04
N HIS A 164 12.79 -18.35 8.79
CA HIS A 164 12.01 -17.33 8.10
C HIS A 164 11.01 -18.04 7.18
#